data_AF-A0A6J6LKC1-F1
#
_entry.id   AF-A0A6J6LKC1-F1
#
_cell.length_a   1.000
_cell.length_b   1.000
_cell.length_c   1.000
_cell.angle_alpha   90.00
_cell.angle_beta   90.00
_cell.angle_gamma   90.00
#
_symmetry.space_group_name_H-M   'P 1'
#
loop_
_entity.id
_entity.type
_entity.pdbx_description
1 polymer ?
#
loop_
_entity_poly.entity_id
_entity_poly.type
_entity_poly.pdbx_seq_one_letter_code
_entity_poly.pdbx_strand_id
1 'polypeptide(L)' 'MLIEILVAIKGPDSAMQVFNESVNGGGFEAAFQRIYGTSFQSVLPIISRTIALELGN' A
#
# COMPACT_ATOMS: atom_id res chain seq x y z
N MET A 1 -2.72 -10.38 0.39
CA MET A 1 -1.36 -9.97 0.82
C MET A 1 -1.07 -8.48 0.76
N LEU A 2 -1.32 -7.76 -0.35
CA LEU A 2 -1.03 -6.32 -0.41
C LEU A 2 -1.76 -5.55 0.70
N ILE A 3 -3.07 -5.81 0.86
CA ILE A 3 -3.89 -5.14 1.88
C ILE A 3 -3.36 -5.41 3.29
N GLU A 4 -3.01 -6.65 3.64
CA GLU A 4 -2.43 -6.98 4.95
C GLU A 4 -1.12 -6.23 5.18
N ILE A 5 -0.28 -6.08 4.15
CA ILE A 5 0.96 -5.30 4.24
C ILE A 5 0.66 -3.83 4.51
N LEU A 6 -0.29 -3.23 3.79
CA LEU A 6 -0.72 -1.84 4.03
C LEU A 6 -1.23 -1.64 5.46
N VAL A 7 -2.05 -2.58 5.94
CA VAL A 7 -2.56 -2.62 7.32
C VAL A 7 -1.42 -2.77 8.33
N ALA A 8 -0.44 -3.63 8.06
CA ALA A 8 0.71 -3.82 8.94
C ALA A 8 1.60 -2.57 9.03
N ILE A 9 1.68 -1.79 7.96
CA ILE A 9 2.51 -0.57 7.92
C ILE A 9 1.86 0.58 8.71
N LYS A 10 0.54 0.83 8.54
CA LYS A 10 -0.10 2.04 9.10
C LYS A 10 -1.53 1.83 9.62
N GLY A 11 -1.94 0.59 9.83
CA GLY A 11 -3.26 0.23 10.34
C GLY A 11 -4.36 0.19 9.26
N PRO A 12 -5.53 -0.37 9.61
CA PRO A 12 -6.62 -0.61 8.68
C PRO A 12 -7.24 0.67 8.11
N ASP A 13 -7.34 1.72 8.92
CA ASP A 13 -7.90 3.00 8.48
C ASP A 13 -7.09 3.61 7.33
N SER A 14 -5.75 3.56 7.43
CA SER A 14 -4.85 4.06 6.39
C SER A 14 -4.97 3.28 5.08
N ALA A 15 -5.15 1.95 5.16
CA ALA A 15 -5.38 1.11 3.99
C ALA A 15 -6.70 1.48 3.30
N MET A 16 -7.80 1.61 4.06
CA MET A 16 -9.10 2.02 3.53
C MET A 16 -9.07 3.42 2.92
N GLN A 17 -8.37 4.35 3.57
CA GLN A 17 -8.26 5.73 3.10
C GLN A 17 -7.57 5.83 1.73
N VAL A 18 -6.54 5.02 1.47
CA VAL A 18 -5.90 4.99 0.14
C VAL A 18 -6.91 4.61 -0.95
N PHE A 19 -7.70 3.56 -0.76
CA PHE A 19 -8.66 3.14 -1.76
C PHE A 19 -9.78 4.16 -1.95
N ASN A 20 -10.28 4.75 -0.85
CA ASN A 20 -11.30 5.79 -0.92
C ASN A 20 -10.82 7.01 -1.72
N GLU A 21 -9.59 7.47 -1.49
CA GLU A 21 -9.04 8.61 -2.22
C GLU A 21 -8.65 8.27 -3.66
N SER A 22 -8.26 7.02 -3.91
CA SER A 22 -7.97 6.53 -5.25
C SER A 22 -9.21 6.61 -6.15
N VAL A 23 -10.39 6.26 -5.63
CA VAL A 23 -11.65 6.29 -6.41
C VAL A 23 -12.24 7.70 -6.55
N ASN A 24 -11.87 8.64 -5.69
CA ASN A 24 -12.33 10.04 -5.73
C ASN A 24 -11.52 10.94 -6.70
N GLY A 25 -10.81 10.34 -7.67
CA GLY A 25 -10.13 11.05 -8.75
C GLY A 25 -8.67 11.40 -8.49
N GLY A 26 -8.13 11.13 -7.29
CA GLY A 26 -6.70 11.33 -6.99
C GLY A 26 -5.79 10.26 -7.58
N GLY A 27 -6.33 9.07 -7.87
CA GLY A 27 -5.55 7.92 -8.30
C GLY A 27 -4.71 7.30 -7.18
N PHE A 28 -4.33 6.03 -7.36
CA PHE A 28 -3.67 5.24 -6.32
C PHE A 28 -2.31 5.80 -5.90
N GLU A 29 -1.46 6.19 -6.85
CA GLU A 29 -0.09 6.65 -6.55
C GLU A 29 -0.10 7.91 -5.67
N ALA A 30 -0.95 8.89 -6.01
CA ALA A 30 -1.05 10.14 -5.25
C ALA A 30 -1.66 9.92 -3.86
N ALA A 31 -2.71 9.11 -3.76
CA ALA A 31 -3.31 8.76 -2.47
C ALA A 31 -2.30 8.02 -1.59
N PHE A 32 -1.60 7.04 -2.15
CA PHE A 32 -0.55 6.29 -1.47
C PHE A 32 0.55 7.21 -0.96
N GLN A 33 1.09 8.09 -1.80
CA GLN A 33 2.15 9.02 -1.40
C GLN A 33 1.70 9.98 -0.29
N ARG A 34 0.46 10.48 -0.36
CA ARG A 34 -0.11 11.35 0.66
C ARG A 34 -0.28 10.65 2.01
N ILE A 35 -0.71 9.39 2.00
CA ILE A 35 -1.04 8.63 3.21
C ILE A 35 0.19 7.95 3.82
N TYR A 36 1.06 7.36 3.00
CA TYR A 36 2.24 6.60 3.45
C TYR A 36 3.53 7.42 3.43
N GLY A 37 3.53 8.63 2.87
CA GLY A 37 4.68 9.54 2.88
C GLY A 37 5.80 9.17 1.91
N THR A 38 5.59 8.17 1.05
CA THR A 38 6.56 7.72 0.02
C THR A 38 5.83 7.24 -1.23
N SER A 39 6.47 7.22 -2.39
CA SER A 39 5.85 6.69 -3.61
C SER A 39 5.66 5.18 -3.53
N PHE A 40 4.59 4.65 -4.13
CA PHE A 40 4.36 3.21 -4.15
C PHE A 40 5.46 2.51 -4.95
N GLN A 41 5.92 3.12 -6.05
CA GLN A 41 7.04 2.60 -6.83
C GLN A 41 8.33 2.39 -6.01
N SER A 42 8.63 3.29 -5.07
CA SER A 42 9.84 3.16 -4.23
C SER A 42 9.78 1.95 -3.29
N VAL A 43 8.59 1.60 -2.80
CA VAL A 43 8.40 0.51 -1.83
C VAL A 43 7.97 -0.80 -2.48
N LEU A 44 7.55 -0.78 -3.75
CA LEU A 44 7.12 -1.96 -4.49
C LEU A 44 8.11 -3.13 -4.40
N PRO A 45 9.44 -2.95 -4.54
CA PRO A 45 10.39 -4.06 -4.41
C PRO A 45 10.36 -4.74 -3.02
N ILE A 46 10.11 -3.97 -1.96
CA ILE A 46 10.03 -4.49 -0.59
C ILE A 46 8.73 -5.27 -0.43
N ILE A 47 7.60 -4.69 -0.84
CA ILE A 47 6.29 -5.35 -0.82
C ILE A 47 6.33 -6.65 -1.60
N SER A 48 6.86 -6.64 -2.84
CA SER A 48 6.97 -7.83 -3.68
C SER A 48 7.83 -8.93 -3.05
N ARG A 49 8.94 -8.58 -2.39
CA ARG A 49 9.77 -9.56 -1.65
C ARG A 49 9.01 -10.16 -0.48
N THR A 50 8.29 -9.36 0.30
CA THR A 50 7.48 -9.86 1.43
C THR A 50 6.41 -10.84 0.95
N ILE A 51 5.70 -10.52 -0.13
CA ILE A 51 4.68 -11.41 -0.71
C ILE A 51 5.32 -12.71 -1.20
N ALA A 52 6.45 -12.63 -1.90
CA ALA A 52 7.14 -13.81 -2.42
C ALA A 52 7.64 -14.73 -1.29
N LEU A 53 8.11 -14.18 -0.18
CA LEU A 53 8.56 -14.96 0.98
C LEU A 53 7.40 -15.69 1.66
N GLU A 54 6.24 -15.04 1.81
CA GLU A 54 5.07 -15.67 2.41
C GLU A 54 4.46 -16.75 1.52
N LEU A 55 4.40 -16.53 0.20
CA LEU A 55 3.84 -17.51 -0.75
C LEU A 55 4.79 -18.67 -1.07
N GLY A 56 6.09 -18.50 -0.83
CA GLY A 56 7.12 -19.52 -1.06
C GLY A 56 7.42 -20.38 0.18
N ASN A 57 6.82 -20.04 1.33
CA ASN A 57 6.77 -20.86 2.53
C ASN A 57 5.53 -21.77 2.53
#